data_AF-M4EK39-F1
#
_entry.id   AF-M4EK39-F1
#
_cell.length_a   1.000
_cell.length_b   1.000
_cell.length_c   1.000
_cell.angle_alpha   90.00
_cell.angle_beta   90.00
_cell.angle_gamma   90.00
#
_symmetry.space_group_name_H-M   'P 1'
#
loop_
_entity.id
_entity.type
_entity.pdbx_description
1 polymer ?
#
loop_
_entity_poly.entity_id
_entity_poly.type
_entity_poly.pdbx_seq_one_letter_code
_entity_poly.pdbx_strand_id
1 'polypeptide(L)'
;MNSFTTIAPPDAAALAITVDIASLFSIVSKVATLLIISYEREKIGETYLDLRTASEEIMRSVFHHAIVTDLQNKRQGTASTLTCGEVRGGRIKPRGRYMKITTEFNPLMEEI
;
A
#
# COMPACT_ATOMS: atom_id res chain seq x y z
N MET A 1 6.18 -53.91 -3.06
CA MET A 1 7.08 -53.76 -4.24
C MET A 1 7.85 -52.48 -4.01
N ASN A 2 9.01 -52.60 -3.35
CA ASN A 2 9.86 -51.48 -2.97
C ASN A 2 11.09 -51.51 -3.88
N SER A 3 11.39 -50.39 -4.53
CA SER A 3 12.76 -49.99 -4.90
C SER A 3 12.71 -48.66 -5.64
N PHE A 4 13.01 -47.57 -4.94
CA PHE A 4 13.67 -46.44 -5.58
C PHE A 4 14.97 -46.18 -4.83
N THR A 5 16.01 -46.13 -5.65
CA THR A 5 17.42 -46.30 -5.34
C THR A 5 17.98 -45.12 -4.56
N THR A 6 18.79 -45.46 -3.57
CA THR A 6 19.79 -44.62 -2.91
C THR A 6 20.62 -43.80 -3.89
N ILE A 7 20.64 -42.48 -3.73
CA ILE A 7 21.82 -41.66 -4.04
C ILE A 7 22.01 -40.69 -2.87
N ALA A 8 23.02 -40.98 -2.05
CA ALA A 8 23.65 -40.06 -1.12
C ALA A 8 25.14 -40.44 -1.07
N PRO A 9 26.06 -39.54 -0.68
CA PRO A 9 26.16 -38.10 -0.94
C PRO A 9 27.58 -37.74 -1.48
N PRO A 10 27.80 -36.55 -2.03
CA PRO A 10 28.94 -35.77 -1.52
C PRO A 10 28.69 -34.26 -1.64
N ASP A 11 28.24 -33.64 -0.56
CA ASP A 11 29.03 -32.57 0.08
C ASP A 11 28.24 -32.01 1.26
N ALA A 12 28.84 -32.16 2.42
CA ALA A 12 28.37 -31.66 3.68
C ALA A 12 28.35 -30.11 3.65
N ALA A 13 27.19 -29.47 3.36
CA ALA A 13 26.88 -28.08 3.77
C ALA A 13 25.51 -27.55 3.29
N ALA A 14 24.53 -28.37 2.90
CA ALA A 14 23.21 -27.86 2.51
C ALA A 14 22.32 -27.55 3.74
N LEU A 15 22.61 -26.41 4.38
CA LEU A 15 21.68 -25.54 5.10
C LEU A 15 20.75 -26.21 6.12
N ALA A 16 21.31 -26.53 7.29
CA ALA A 16 20.56 -26.45 8.54
C ALA A 16 20.20 -24.98 8.80
N ILE A 17 19.16 -24.48 8.11
CA ILE A 17 18.47 -23.23 8.45
C ILE A 17 17.01 -23.60 8.68
N THR A 18 16.76 -24.47 9.65
CA THR A 18 15.55 -24.33 10.47
C THR A 18 15.84 -23.21 11.45
N VAL A 19 15.92 -21.99 10.93
CA VAL A 19 15.92 -20.81 11.77
C VAL A 19 14.52 -20.75 12.35
N ASP A 20 14.42 -20.97 13.65
CA ASP A 20 13.23 -20.62 14.42
C ASP A 20 12.94 -19.14 14.16
N ILE A 21 12.02 -18.87 13.23
CA ILE A 21 11.60 -17.51 12.85
C ILE A 21 11.08 -16.78 14.10
N ALA A 22 10.59 -17.51 15.10
CA ALA A 22 10.19 -16.98 16.40
C ALA A 22 11.36 -16.34 17.19
N SER A 23 12.60 -16.81 17.01
CA SER A 23 13.77 -16.33 17.74
C SER A 23 14.42 -15.09 17.11
N LEU A 24 14.21 -14.82 15.82
CA LEU A 24 14.80 -13.66 15.13
C LEU A 24 14.04 -12.34 15.39
N PHE A 25 12.82 -12.40 15.91
CA PHE A 25 11.98 -11.23 16.20
C PHE A 25 11.74 -11.03 17.70
N SER A 26 12.57 -11.62 18.56
CA SER A 26 12.53 -11.39 20.00
C SER A 26 13.56 -10.33 20.38
N ILE A 27 13.33 -9.08 19.95
CA ILE A 27 13.97 -7.95 20.61
C ILE A 27 13.05 -7.60 21.78
N VAL A 28 13.45 -8.14 22.92
CA VAL A 28 12.81 -8.02 24.22
C VAL A 28 12.68 -6.54 24.58
N SER A 29 11.45 -6.08 24.83
CA SER A 29 11.24 -4.77 25.47
C SER A 29 11.99 -4.77 26.80
N LYS A 30 12.73 -3.70 27.09
CA LYS A 30 13.50 -3.61 28.33
C LYS A 30 12.53 -3.70 29.51
N VAL A 31 12.58 -4.85 30.19
CA VAL A 31 11.69 -5.29 31.28
C VAL A 31 11.66 -4.23 32.38
N ALA A 32 10.65 -3.37 32.36
CA ALA A 32 10.34 -2.43 33.44
C ALA A 32 9.21 -3.04 34.28
N THR A 33 9.37 -3.03 35.60
CA THR A 33 8.28 -3.39 36.52
C THR A 33 7.16 -2.35 36.41
N LEU A 34 6.00 -2.78 35.95
CA LEU A 34 4.81 -1.94 35.89
C LEU A 34 4.07 -2.05 37.22
N LEU A 35 3.71 -0.91 37.79
CA LEU A 35 2.95 -0.85 39.05
C LEU A 35 1.48 -1.05 38.75
N ILE A 36 0.87 -2.02 39.42
CA ILE A 36 -0.59 -2.15 39.46
C ILE A 36 -1.10 -1.15 40.49
N ILE A 37 -1.77 -0.12 39.98
CA ILE A 37 -2.47 0.89 40.78
C ILE A 37 -3.97 0.62 40.80
N SER A 38 -4.57 0.72 41.98
CA SER A 38 -6.02 0.79 42.14
C SER A 38 -6.56 2.12 41.64
N TYR A 39 -7.87 2.19 41.39
CA TYR A 39 -8.55 3.45 41.05
C TYR A 39 -8.36 4.53 42.14
N GLU A 40 -8.22 4.12 43.40
CA GLU A 40 -7.93 4.97 44.56
C GLU A 40 -6.46 5.40 44.66
N ARG A 41 -5.64 5.10 43.64
CA ARG A 41 -4.21 5.42 43.55
C ARG A 41 -3.33 4.72 44.59
N GLU A 42 -3.82 3.63 45.17
CA GLU A 42 -3.01 2.75 46.01
C GLU A 42 -2.22 1.74 45.17
N LYS A 43 -0.97 1.48 45.58
CA LYS A 43 -0.09 0.50 44.93
C LYS A 43 -0.39 -0.90 45.48
N ILE A 44 -0.97 -1.75 44.63
CA ILE A 44 -1.38 -3.11 45.01
C ILE A 44 -0.28 -4.13 44.69
N GLY A 45 0.52 -3.89 43.64
CA GLY A 45 1.61 -4.80 43.28
C GLY A 45 2.40 -4.38 42.05
N GLU A 46 3.27 -5.28 41.60
CA GLU A 46 4.14 -5.12 40.43
C GLU A 46 3.91 -6.27 39.45
N THR A 47 3.85 -5.95 38.16
CA THR A 47 3.73 -6.94 37.08
C THR A 47 4.68 -6.65 35.93
N TYR A 48 4.93 -7.71 35.16
CA TYR A 48 5.75 -7.69 33.97
C TYR A 48 4.87 -7.96 32.75
N LEU A 49 5.08 -7.20 31.68
CA LEU A 49 4.39 -7.39 30.40
C LEU A 49 5.41 -7.76 29.33
N ASP A 50 5.29 -8.98 28.82
CA ASP A 50 6.12 -9.46 27.71
C ASP A 50 5.42 -9.17 26.38
N LEU A 51 6.07 -8.36 25.53
CA LEU A 51 5.54 -7.94 24.23
C LEU A 51 6.53 -8.29 23.13
N ARG A 52 6.03 -8.94 22.09
CA ARG A 52 6.77 -9.15 20.84
C ARG A 52 6.92 -7.81 20.13
N THR A 53 8.09 -7.21 20.30
CA THR A 53 8.43 -5.88 19.78
C THR A 53 9.33 -6.02 18.56
N ALA A 54 9.17 -5.13 17.58
CA ALA A 54 10.06 -5.07 16.42
C ALA A 54 11.44 -4.50 16.82
N SER A 55 12.46 -4.75 15.99
CA SER A 55 13.78 -4.12 16.14
C SER A 55 13.67 -2.59 16.14
N GLU A 56 14.48 -1.93 16.97
CA GLU A 56 14.54 -0.47 17.07
C GLU A 56 14.81 0.19 15.70
N GLU A 57 15.64 -0.45 14.87
CA GLU A 57 15.98 0.04 13.53
C GLU A 57 14.77 0.10 12.58
N ILE A 58 13.83 -0.84 12.71
CA ILE A 58 12.68 -1.02 11.80
C ILE A 58 11.39 -0.46 12.42
N MET A 59 11.39 -0.17 13.72
CA MET A 59 10.22 0.29 14.48
C MET A 59 9.53 1.49 13.80
N ARG A 60 10.29 2.51 13.41
CA ARG A 60 9.75 3.73 12.80
C ARG A 60 9.05 3.48 11.47
N SER A 61 9.58 2.62 10.62
CA SER A 61 8.97 2.33 9.31
C SER A 61 7.69 1.51 9.48
N VAL A 62 7.70 0.50 10.34
CA VAL A 62 6.52 -0.33 10.64
C VAL A 62 5.39 0.53 11.21
N PHE A 63 5.68 1.38 12.20
CA PHE A 63 4.68 2.28 12.76
C PHE A 63 4.14 3.28 11.73
N HIS A 64 5.02 3.87 10.91
CA HIS A 64 4.59 4.79 9.85
C HIS A 64 3.60 4.10 8.90
N HIS A 65 3.90 2.90 8.43
CA HIS A 65 3.00 2.15 7.55
C HIS A 65 1.69 1.76 8.24
N ALA A 66 1.74 1.29 9.48
CA ALA A 66 0.55 0.91 10.22
C ALA A 66 -0.42 2.10 10.40
N ILE A 67 0.11 3.26 10.82
CA ILE A 67 -0.69 4.47 11.04
C ILE A 67 -1.27 4.98 9.72
N VAL A 68 -0.44 5.10 8.69
CA VAL A 68 -0.89 5.62 7.38
C VAL A 68 -1.98 4.72 6.80
N THR A 69 -1.83 3.40 6.89
CA THR A 69 -2.81 2.44 6.34
C THR A 69 -4.15 2.51 7.09
N ASP A 70 -4.13 2.57 8.42
CA ASP A 70 -5.35 2.71 9.22
C ASP A 70 -6.09 4.02 8.90
N LEU A 71 -5.36 5.14 8.83
CA LEU A 71 -5.94 6.44 8.51
C LEU A 71 -6.47 6.51 7.08
N GLN A 72 -5.79 5.86 6.13
CA GLN A 72 -6.25 5.78 4.74
C GLN A 72 -7.51 4.92 4.61
N ASN A 73 -7.57 3.77 5.29
CA ASN A 73 -8.73 2.87 5.28
C ASN A 73 -9.99 3.52 5.90
N LYS A 74 -9.82 4.45 6.84
CA LYS A 74 -10.92 5.23 7.42
C LYS A 74 -11.52 6.27 6.46
N ARG A 75 -10.88 6.58 5.33
CA ARG A 75 -11.40 7.59 4.39
C ARG A 75 -12.58 7.03 3.61
N GLN A 76 -13.69 7.78 3.59
CA GLN A 76 -14.92 7.38 2.92
C GLN A 76 -14.90 7.59 1.40
N GLY A 77 -14.08 8.52 0.88
CA GLY A 77 -13.95 8.75 -0.57
C GLY A 77 -15.18 9.34 -1.25
N THR A 78 -15.86 10.30 -0.63
CA THR A 78 -17.11 10.90 -1.15
C THR A 78 -16.91 12.09 -2.11
N ALA A 79 -15.67 12.43 -2.44
CA ALA A 79 -15.38 13.52 -3.36
C ALA A 79 -15.73 13.11 -4.80
N SER A 80 -16.62 13.86 -5.46
CA SER A 80 -16.94 13.71 -6.88
C SER A 80 -16.85 15.05 -7.58
N THR A 81 -16.33 15.02 -8.80
CA THR A 81 -16.19 16.19 -9.68
C THR A 81 -16.73 15.83 -11.04
N LEU A 82 -17.53 16.72 -11.63
CA LEU A 82 -18.12 16.46 -12.94
C LEU A 82 -17.03 16.36 -14.00
N THR A 83 -16.95 15.21 -14.65
CA THR A 83 -16.10 15.03 -15.83
C THR A 83 -16.71 15.73 -17.05
N CYS A 84 -15.94 15.98 -18.10
CA CYS A 84 -16.46 16.59 -19.34
C CYS A 84 -17.63 15.81 -19.98
N GLY A 85 -17.82 14.53 -19.64
CA GLY A 85 -18.97 13.71 -20.10
C GLY A 85 -20.18 13.77 -19.17
N GLU A 86 -20.00 14.17 -17.91
CA GLU A 86 -21.08 14.35 -16.93
C GLU A 86 -21.68 15.78 -16.99
N VAL A 87 -20.91 16.76 -17.48
CA VAL A 87 -21.37 18.15 -17.64
C VAL A 87 -22.47 18.23 -18.72
N ARG A 88 -23.57 18.90 -18.38
CA ARG A 88 -24.66 19.16 -19.34
C ARG A 88 -24.18 20.16 -20.40
N GLY A 89 -24.33 19.77 -21.67
CA GLY A 89 -23.88 20.56 -22.82
C GLY A 89 -22.74 19.83 -23.54
N GLY A 90 -23.07 19.24 -24.69
CA GLY A 90 -22.11 18.43 -25.44
C GLY A 90 -20.95 19.24 -25.95
N ARG A 91 -19.78 18.60 -26.06
CA ARG A 91 -18.56 19.17 -26.66
C ARG A 91 -18.63 19.21 -28.18
N ILE A 92 -19.84 19.36 -28.76
CA ILE A 92 -20.02 19.49 -30.19
C ILE A 92 -19.69 20.93 -30.58
N LYS A 93 -18.62 21.09 -31.36
CA LYS A 93 -18.16 22.41 -31.82
C LYS A 93 -19.34 23.14 -32.46
N PRO A 94 -19.80 24.28 -31.91
CA PRO A 94 -20.87 25.03 -32.52
C PRO A 94 -20.38 25.53 -33.89
N ARG A 95 -20.93 24.94 -34.96
CA ARG A 95 -20.75 25.42 -36.33
C ARG A 95 -21.67 26.63 -36.53
N GLY A 96 -21.33 27.74 -35.87
CA GLY A 96 -22.10 28.97 -35.90
C GLY A 96 -21.29 30.13 -36.47
N ARG A 97 -21.59 30.49 -37.73
CA ARG A 97 -21.52 31.83 -38.35
C ARG A 97 -20.33 32.30 -39.19
N TYR A 98 -19.21 31.59 -39.35
CA TYR A 98 -18.22 31.98 -40.38
C TYR A 98 -17.63 30.77 -41.10
N MET A 99 -18.36 30.28 -42.09
CA MET A 99 -17.74 29.46 -43.14
C MET A 99 -18.39 29.78 -44.48
N LYS A 100 -18.20 31.03 -44.94
CA LYS A 100 -18.20 31.35 -46.37
C LYS A 100 -16.88 30.80 -46.94
N ILE A 101 -16.74 29.49 -47.06
CA ILE A 101 -15.60 28.90 -47.76
C ILE A 101 -16.05 28.70 -49.20
N THR A 102 -15.75 29.72 -50.00
CA THR A 102 -15.44 29.70 -51.43
C THR A 102 -15.93 28.48 -52.21
N THR A 103 -17.19 28.51 -52.63
CA THR A 103 -17.67 27.77 -53.80
C THR A 103 -17.43 28.59 -55.07
N GLU A 104 -16.28 29.25 -55.20
CA GLU A 104 -15.87 29.92 -56.44
C GLU A 104 -14.37 29.75 -56.61
N PHE A 105 -13.96 28.55 -57.00
CA PHE A 105 -12.69 28.35 -57.67
C PHE A 105 -12.92 27.41 -58.84
N ASN A 106 -13.49 27.97 -59.91
CA ASN A 106 -13.31 27.38 -61.22
C ASN A 106 -13.25 28.48 -62.30
N PRO A 107 -12.06 29.06 -62.56
CA PRO A 107 -11.81 29.81 -63.78
C PRO A 107 -11.28 28.90 -64.90
N LEU A 108 -11.68 27.63 -64.98
CA LEU A 108 -11.59 26.88 -66.23
C LEU A 108 -12.76 27.29 -67.14
N MET A 109 -12.64 28.48 -67.72
CA MET A 109 -13.19 28.84 -69.04
C MET A 109 -12.21 29.85 -69.67
N GLU A 110 -10.97 29.41 -69.81
CA GLU A 110 -9.98 29.98 -70.71
C GLU A 110 -10.30 29.41 -72.11
N GLU A 111 -11.25 30.04 -72.80
CA GLU A 111 -11.58 29.76 -74.21
C GLU A 111 -11.52 31.07 -75.01
N ILE A 112 -10.69 31.05 -76.06
CA ILE A 112 -10.92 31.58 -77.41
C ILE A 112 -11.27 33.08 -77.53
#